data_AF-A0A2W6CRV0-F1
#
_entry.id   AF-A0A2W6CRV0-F1
#
_cell.length_a   1.000
_cell.length_b   1.000
_cell.length_c   1.000
_cell.angle_alpha   90.00
_cell.angle_beta   90.00
_cell.angle_gamma   90.00
#
_symmetry.space_group_name_H-M   'P 1'
#
loop_
_entity.id
_entity.type
_entity.pdbx_description
1 polymer ?
#
loop_
_entity_poly.entity_id
_entity_poly.type
_entity_poly.pdbx_seq_one_letter_code
_entity_poly.pdbx_strand_id
1 'polypeptide(L)'
;MRAREQRELSPRATHSYPAPRLRAESDCGLRTPFQRDRDRIVHCKAFRRLKHKTQVFVSPAGDHYRTRLTHTLEVTQVSRTVARALGLNEDLVEAIGLGHDLGHPPFGHIGEEALDRCLAERFSASFRHHEHSLRVVDTLEREGRGLNLTLAVRDGIVGHSGRAAEPSTPEGGIVRLVDRIAYIN
;
A
#
# COMPACT_ATOMS: atom_id res chain seq x y z
N MET A 1 -21.49 -4.38 -10.87
CA MET A 1 -20.49 -3.69 -10.01
C MET A 1 -20.56 -2.18 -10.18
N ARG A 2 -20.35 -1.61 -11.37
CA ARG A 2 -20.45 -0.14 -11.61
C ARG A 2 -21.74 0.52 -11.09
N ALA A 3 -22.90 0.00 -11.47
CA ALA A 3 -24.19 0.55 -11.04
C ALA A 3 -24.43 0.44 -9.52
N ARG A 4 -23.73 -0.49 -8.83
CA ARG A 4 -23.81 -0.64 -7.39
C ARG A 4 -22.99 0.46 -6.70
N GLU A 5 -21.74 0.63 -7.12
CA GLU A 5 -20.87 1.71 -6.62
C GLU A 5 -21.52 3.09 -6.78
N GLN A 6 -22.20 3.33 -7.91
CA GLN A 6 -22.83 4.61 -8.18
C GLN A 6 -24.04 4.93 -7.29
N ARG A 7 -24.64 3.91 -6.64
CA ARG A 7 -25.75 4.09 -5.70
C ARG A 7 -25.30 4.10 -4.25
N GLU A 8 -24.24 3.36 -3.93
CA GLU A 8 -23.83 3.09 -2.54
C GLU A 8 -22.69 3.98 -2.07
N LEU A 9 -21.82 4.45 -2.98
CA LEU A 9 -20.68 5.27 -2.60
C LEU A 9 -21.05 6.75 -2.44
N SER A 10 -20.39 7.40 -1.50
CA SER A 10 -20.41 8.84 -1.30
C SER A 10 -19.96 9.59 -2.56
N PRO A 11 -20.46 10.81 -2.84
CA PRO A 11 -19.98 11.63 -3.95
C PRO A 11 -18.47 11.95 -3.91
N ARG A 12 -17.84 11.80 -2.74
CA ARG A 12 -16.38 11.99 -2.57
C ARG A 12 -15.57 10.72 -2.81
N ALA A 13 -16.23 9.56 -2.94
CA ALA A 13 -15.55 8.28 -3.11
C ALA A 13 -14.91 8.14 -4.49
N THR A 14 -13.80 7.43 -4.53
CA THR A 14 -13.17 7.06 -5.78
C THR A 14 -13.88 5.85 -6.37
N HIS A 15 -14.51 6.01 -7.54
CA HIS A 15 -15.13 4.89 -8.25
C HIS A 15 -14.08 3.96 -8.86
N SER A 16 -14.39 2.67 -8.99
CA SER A 16 -13.46 1.69 -9.57
C SER A 16 -13.25 1.89 -11.08
N TYR A 17 -14.04 2.77 -11.72
CA TYR A 17 -13.96 3.06 -13.14
C TYR A 17 -14.08 4.57 -13.42
N PRO A 18 -13.38 5.12 -14.43
CA PRO A 18 -12.39 4.42 -15.27
C PRO A 18 -11.17 3.98 -14.46
N ALA A 19 -10.51 2.92 -14.89
CA ALA A 19 -9.38 2.31 -14.17
C ALA A 19 -8.06 2.51 -14.93
N PRO A 20 -7.54 3.75 -14.99
CA PRO A 20 -6.31 4.00 -15.71
C PRO A 20 -5.16 3.19 -15.08
N ARG A 21 -4.31 2.64 -15.96
CA ARG A 21 -3.11 1.85 -15.64
C ARG A 21 -1.99 2.33 -16.54
N LEU A 22 -0.73 2.09 -16.15
CA LEU A 22 0.42 2.40 -17.00
C LEU A 22 0.40 1.62 -18.32
N ARG A 23 -0.05 0.37 -18.27
CA ARG A 23 -0.26 -0.46 -19.45
C ARG A 23 -1.72 -0.83 -19.56
N ALA A 24 -2.31 -0.54 -20.72
CA ALA A 24 -3.70 -0.85 -20.99
C ALA A 24 -3.97 -2.35 -20.83
N GLU A 25 -5.10 -2.68 -20.21
CA GLU A 25 -5.54 -4.04 -19.96
C GLU A 25 -7.06 -4.06 -20.00
N SER A 26 -7.66 -5.12 -20.55
CA SER A 26 -9.10 -5.26 -20.59
C SER A 26 -9.71 -5.41 -19.20
N ASP A 27 -10.93 -4.94 -19.06
CA ASP A 27 -11.71 -5.11 -17.84
C ASP A 27 -12.01 -6.60 -17.57
N CYS A 28 -12.10 -6.97 -16.30
CA CYS A 28 -12.51 -8.30 -15.90
C CYS A 28 -14.03 -8.32 -15.74
N GLY A 29 -14.71 -9.32 -16.29
CA GLY A 29 -16.17 -9.47 -16.15
C GLY A 29 -16.64 -9.80 -14.73
N LEU A 30 -15.74 -10.27 -13.86
CA LEU A 30 -16.07 -10.75 -12.51
C LEU A 30 -15.50 -9.90 -11.37
N ARG A 31 -14.47 -9.08 -11.60
CA ARG A 31 -13.79 -8.32 -10.54
C ARG A 31 -13.62 -6.86 -10.91
N THR A 32 -14.03 -6.01 -9.97
CA THR A 32 -13.30 -4.81 -9.55
C THR A 32 -11.91 -4.55 -10.14
N PRO A 33 -11.58 -3.43 -10.83
CA PRO A 33 -10.18 -3.06 -11.03
C PRO A 33 -9.38 -2.96 -9.73
N PHE A 34 -9.99 -2.46 -8.64
CA PHE A 34 -9.34 -2.42 -7.33
C PHE A 34 -9.28 -3.80 -6.67
N GLN A 35 -10.31 -4.65 -6.83
CA GLN A 35 -10.25 -6.05 -6.39
C GLN A 35 -9.13 -6.83 -7.10
N ARG A 36 -8.93 -6.60 -8.40
CA ARG A 36 -7.81 -7.19 -9.15
C ARG A 36 -6.46 -6.72 -8.63
N ASP A 37 -6.35 -5.44 -8.26
CA ASP A 37 -5.12 -4.88 -7.71
C ASP A 37 -4.79 -5.47 -6.34
N ARG A 38 -5.80 -5.56 -5.46
CA ARG A 38 -5.70 -6.28 -4.19
C ARG A 38 -5.18 -7.69 -4.40
N ASP A 39 -5.81 -8.46 -5.29
CA ASP A 39 -5.41 -9.85 -5.53
C ASP A 39 -3.97 -9.94 -6.06
N ARG A 40 -3.55 -9.02 -6.94
CA ARG A 40 -2.16 -8.93 -7.42
C ARG A 40 -1.16 -8.68 -6.30
N ILE A 41 -1.51 -7.81 -5.36
CA ILE A 41 -0.67 -7.47 -4.21
C ILE A 41 -0.53 -8.68 -3.28
N VAL A 42 -1.65 -9.28 -2.86
CA VAL A 42 -1.65 -10.43 -1.93
C VAL A 42 -0.82 -11.60 -2.45
N HIS A 43 -0.84 -11.82 -3.78
CA HIS A 43 -0.10 -12.92 -4.40
C HIS A 43 1.36 -12.58 -4.80
N CYS A 44 1.83 -11.35 -4.62
CA CYS A 44 3.19 -10.96 -5.01
C CYS A 44 4.25 -11.47 -4.03
N LYS A 45 5.52 -11.55 -4.47
CA LYS A 45 6.61 -12.07 -3.63
C LYS A 45 6.92 -11.11 -2.48
N ALA A 46 6.89 -9.79 -2.72
CA ALA A 46 7.12 -8.77 -1.72
C ALA A 46 6.12 -8.84 -0.55
N PHE A 47 4.83 -9.07 -0.82
CA PHE A 47 3.81 -9.20 0.23
C PHE A 47 4.08 -10.40 1.13
N ARG A 48 4.41 -11.57 0.53
CA ARG A 48 4.79 -12.76 1.31
C ARG A 48 6.00 -12.52 2.21
N ARG A 49 6.97 -11.70 1.76
CA ARG A 49 8.16 -11.35 2.56
C ARG A 49 7.84 -10.48 3.77
N LEU A 50 6.69 -9.80 3.82
CA LEU A 50 6.29 -9.01 4.99
C LEU A 50 6.18 -9.86 6.27
N LYS A 51 5.83 -11.15 6.13
CA LYS A 51 5.81 -12.12 7.24
C LYS A 51 7.16 -12.21 7.96
N HIS A 52 8.25 -12.02 7.23
CA HIS A 52 9.62 -12.18 7.75
C HIS A 52 10.31 -10.85 8.02
N LYS A 53 9.60 -9.72 7.94
CA LYS A 53 10.11 -8.39 8.30
C LYS A 53 9.50 -7.99 9.65
N THR A 54 10.36 -7.74 10.63
CA THR A 54 9.93 -7.21 11.92
C THR A 54 9.44 -5.77 11.79
N GLN A 55 8.39 -5.43 12.52
CA GLN A 55 8.10 -4.05 12.89
C GLN A 55 8.99 -3.73 14.10
N VAL A 56 9.52 -2.51 14.19
CA VAL A 56 10.65 -2.12 15.06
C VAL A 56 10.43 -2.50 16.53
N PHE A 57 10.95 -3.66 16.96
CA PHE A 57 11.34 -3.96 18.34
C PHE A 57 12.46 -5.00 18.33
N VAL A 58 13.69 -4.56 18.63
CA VAL A 58 14.79 -5.43 19.03
C VAL A 58 14.81 -5.39 20.57
N SER A 59 13.96 -6.18 21.22
CA SER A 59 14.04 -6.42 22.68
C SER A 59 13.38 -7.78 23.02
N PRO A 60 14.15 -8.79 23.47
CA PRO A 60 13.74 -10.19 23.49
C PRO A 60 13.09 -10.61 24.83
N ALA A 61 11.79 -10.36 25.01
CA ALA A 61 11.01 -10.97 26.08
C ALA A 61 9.51 -11.06 25.74
N GLY A 62 9.10 -12.02 24.89
CA GLY A 62 7.68 -12.38 24.71
C GLY A 62 7.33 -12.93 23.33
N ASP A 63 6.30 -13.77 23.25
CA ASP A 63 5.95 -14.58 22.06
C ASP A 63 5.05 -13.87 21.03
N HIS A 64 4.77 -12.56 21.20
CA HIS A 64 3.81 -11.80 20.39
C HIS A 64 4.45 -10.63 19.63
N TYR A 65 5.46 -10.92 18.80
CA TYR A 65 6.10 -9.90 17.97
C TYR A 65 5.20 -9.46 16.81
N ARG A 66 5.01 -8.14 16.65
CA ARG A 66 4.40 -7.58 15.44
C ARG A 66 5.38 -7.67 14.27
N THR A 67 4.90 -8.26 13.18
CA THR A 67 5.57 -8.25 11.87
C THR A 67 5.00 -7.13 11.01
N ARG A 68 5.66 -6.78 9.92
CA ARG A 68 5.06 -5.87 8.93
C ARG A 68 3.78 -6.41 8.33
N LEU A 69 3.65 -7.74 8.23
CA LEU A 69 2.41 -8.35 7.78
C LEU A 69 1.26 -8.09 8.76
N THR A 70 1.48 -8.28 10.07
CA THR A 70 0.43 -8.00 11.06
C THR A 70 0.08 -6.51 11.11
N HIS A 71 1.07 -5.62 11.05
CA HIS A 71 0.84 -4.16 10.88
C HIS A 71 -0.02 -3.85 9.66
N THR A 72 0.37 -4.40 8.51
CA THR A 72 -0.35 -4.21 7.25
C THR A 72 -1.80 -4.66 7.35
N LEU A 73 -2.08 -5.78 8.01
CA LEU A 73 -3.43 -6.29 8.21
C LEU A 73 -4.24 -5.41 9.17
N GLU A 74 -3.64 -4.95 10.27
CA GLU A 74 -4.28 -4.03 11.24
C GLU A 74 -4.63 -2.69 10.59
N VAL A 75 -3.68 -2.05 9.91
CA VAL A 75 -3.90 -0.79 9.16
C VAL A 75 -5.01 -0.99 8.13
N THR A 76 -4.93 -2.05 7.33
CA THR A 76 -5.94 -2.33 6.30
C THR A 76 -7.33 -2.50 6.91
N GLN A 77 -7.47 -3.26 8.01
CA GLN A 77 -8.75 -3.54 8.64
C GLN A 77 -9.38 -2.27 9.26
N VAL A 78 -8.60 -1.45 9.94
CA VAL A 78 -9.06 -0.17 10.49
C VAL A 78 -9.43 0.80 9.36
N SER A 79 -8.58 0.95 8.34
CA SER A 79 -8.86 1.83 7.20
C SER A 79 -10.13 1.44 6.46
N ARG A 80 -10.38 0.13 6.24
CA ARG A 80 -11.63 -0.34 5.62
C ARG A 80 -12.86 -0.03 6.46
N THR A 81 -12.75 -0.10 7.79
CA THR A 81 -13.85 0.26 8.70
C THR A 81 -14.20 1.74 8.58
N VAL A 82 -13.19 2.61 8.55
CA VAL A 82 -13.38 4.05 8.33
C VAL A 82 -13.99 4.32 6.95
N ALA A 83 -13.50 3.64 5.90
CA ALA A 83 -14.02 3.79 4.55
C ALA A 83 -15.50 3.40 4.45
N ARG A 84 -15.89 2.26 5.05
CA ARG A 84 -17.28 1.81 5.11
C ARG A 84 -18.17 2.85 5.80
N ALA A 85 -17.73 3.37 6.94
CA ALA A 85 -18.50 4.38 7.69
C ALA A 85 -18.71 5.69 6.92
N LEU A 86 -17.77 6.04 6.03
CA LEU A 86 -17.83 7.25 5.20
C LEU A 86 -18.42 7.01 3.81
N GLY A 87 -18.82 5.78 3.49
CA GLY A 87 -19.29 5.40 2.16
C GLY A 87 -18.22 5.52 1.06
N LEU A 88 -16.95 5.32 1.40
CA LEU A 88 -15.82 5.35 0.46
C LEU A 88 -15.51 3.96 -0.09
N ASN A 89 -14.65 3.88 -1.10
CA ASN A 89 -14.36 2.63 -1.79
C ASN A 89 -13.45 1.71 -0.96
N GLU A 90 -14.05 0.72 -0.30
CA GLU A 90 -13.30 -0.24 0.53
C GLU A 90 -12.27 -1.06 -0.25
N ASP A 91 -12.55 -1.42 -1.50
CA ASP A 91 -11.63 -2.24 -2.31
C ASP A 91 -10.36 -1.43 -2.68
N LEU A 92 -10.51 -0.12 -2.90
CA LEU A 92 -9.36 0.79 -3.10
C LEU A 92 -8.54 0.91 -1.81
N VAL A 93 -9.20 1.15 -0.68
CA VAL A 93 -8.53 1.24 0.63
C VAL A 93 -7.80 -0.06 0.95
N GLU A 94 -8.42 -1.20 0.68
CA GLU A 94 -7.81 -2.51 0.90
C GLU A 94 -6.57 -2.72 0.02
N ALA A 95 -6.66 -2.40 -1.28
CA ALA A 95 -5.54 -2.52 -2.19
C ALA A 95 -4.37 -1.60 -1.78
N ILE A 96 -4.63 -0.35 -1.38
CA ILE A 96 -3.59 0.57 -0.89
C ILE A 96 -2.99 0.05 0.43
N GLY A 97 -3.85 -0.31 1.40
CA GLY A 97 -3.44 -0.82 2.70
C GLY A 97 -2.54 -2.05 2.59
N LEU A 98 -2.84 -3.01 1.71
CA LEU A 98 -1.99 -4.19 1.53
C LEU A 98 -0.68 -3.89 0.77
N GLY A 99 -0.64 -2.80 -0.01
CA GLY A 99 0.49 -2.43 -0.86
C GLY A 99 1.45 -1.41 -0.26
N HIS A 100 1.04 -0.65 0.76
CA HIS A 100 1.79 0.52 1.24
C HIS A 100 3.21 0.17 1.72
N ASP A 101 3.33 -1.00 2.36
CA ASP A 101 4.51 -1.38 3.13
C ASP A 101 5.47 -2.35 2.39
N LEU A 102 5.19 -2.66 1.12
CA LEU A 102 5.94 -3.65 0.33
C LEU A 102 7.44 -3.32 0.22
N GLY A 103 7.76 -2.03 0.14
CA GLY A 103 9.09 -1.48 -0.11
C GLY A 103 9.98 -1.34 1.12
N HIS A 104 9.49 -1.67 2.31
CA HIS A 104 10.33 -1.51 3.49
C HIS A 104 11.55 -2.44 3.47
N PRO A 105 12.76 -1.94 3.78
CA PRO A 105 13.94 -2.77 3.89
C PRO A 105 13.89 -3.65 5.15
N PRO A 106 14.82 -4.62 5.28
CA PRO A 106 15.07 -5.29 6.56
C PRO A 106 15.30 -4.28 7.69
N PHE A 107 14.97 -4.65 8.94
CA PHE A 107 15.18 -3.81 10.13
C PHE A 107 14.41 -2.48 10.17
N GLY A 108 13.35 -2.34 9.36
CA GLY A 108 12.44 -1.19 9.42
C GLY A 108 13.14 0.15 9.16
N HIS A 109 12.87 1.17 9.99
CA HIS A 109 13.43 2.51 9.78
C HIS A 109 14.95 2.58 9.95
N ILE A 110 15.54 1.76 10.82
CA ILE A 110 16.99 1.68 10.95
C ILE A 110 17.62 1.20 9.63
N GLY A 111 17.01 0.20 8.99
CA GLY A 111 17.44 -0.25 7.67
C GLY A 111 17.23 0.79 6.57
N GLU A 112 16.12 1.54 6.65
CA GLU A 112 15.84 2.66 5.74
C GLU A 112 16.90 3.76 5.84
N GLU A 113 17.23 4.20 7.05
CA GLU A 113 18.26 5.22 7.33
C GLU A 113 19.66 4.75 6.92
N ALA A 114 19.99 3.47 7.17
CA ALA A 114 21.25 2.89 6.74
C ALA A 114 21.37 2.88 5.21
N LEU A 115 20.32 2.45 4.49
CA LEU A 115 20.32 2.45 3.03
C LEU A 115 20.36 3.88 2.46
N ASP A 116 19.60 4.82 3.03
CA ASP A 116 19.56 6.21 2.59
C ASP A 116 20.94 6.86 2.68
N ARG A 117 21.64 6.69 3.82
CA ARG A 117 23.02 7.19 3.97
C ARG A 117 23.97 6.57 2.97
N CYS A 118 23.96 5.24 2.81
CA CYS A 118 24.83 4.56 1.85
C CYS A 118 24.58 5.02 0.40
N LEU A 119 23.32 5.25 0.01
CA LEU A 119 23.00 5.74 -1.32
C LEU A 119 23.43 7.21 -1.51
N ALA A 120 23.26 8.04 -0.49
CA ALA A 120 23.65 9.45 -0.54
C ALA A 120 25.17 9.58 -0.69
N GLU A 121 25.94 8.83 0.10
CA GLU A 121 27.41 8.88 0.10
C GLU A 121 28.03 8.35 -1.20
N ARG A 122 27.42 7.33 -1.83
CA ARG A 122 28.04 6.60 -2.95
C ARG A 122 27.46 6.91 -4.32
N PHE A 123 26.21 7.35 -4.38
CA PHE A 123 25.45 7.46 -5.62
C PHE A 123 24.67 8.77 -5.75
N SER A 124 24.80 9.71 -4.80
CA SER A 124 24.01 10.95 -4.76
C SER A 124 22.50 10.69 -4.88
N ALA A 125 22.02 9.61 -4.25
CA ALA A 125 20.63 9.14 -4.33
C ALA A 125 20.04 8.95 -2.93
N SER A 126 18.72 8.97 -2.81
CA SER A 126 18.00 8.72 -1.55
C SER A 126 17.27 7.38 -1.56
N PHE A 127 17.01 6.84 -0.38
CA PHE A 127 16.15 5.69 -0.17
C PHE A 127 14.96 6.08 0.72
N ARG A 128 13.75 5.81 0.22
CA ARG A 128 12.49 5.97 0.92
C ARG A 128 11.63 4.73 0.70
N HIS A 129 11.10 4.14 1.78
CA HIS A 129 10.34 2.89 1.68
C HIS A 129 9.09 3.05 0.79
N HIS A 130 8.39 4.18 0.84
CA HIS A 130 7.15 4.41 0.08
C HIS A 130 7.42 4.54 -1.43
N GLU A 131 8.51 5.21 -1.83
CA GLU A 131 8.99 5.21 -3.21
C GLU A 131 9.42 3.80 -3.64
N HIS A 132 10.07 3.06 -2.74
CA HIS A 132 10.44 1.68 -3.01
C HIS A 132 9.23 0.75 -3.13
N SER A 133 8.15 0.97 -2.38
CA SER A 133 6.88 0.23 -2.50
C SER A 133 6.29 0.41 -3.89
N LEU A 134 6.28 1.65 -4.40
CA LEU A 134 5.87 1.93 -5.76
C LEU A 134 6.79 1.24 -6.78
N ARG A 135 8.12 1.32 -6.60
CA ARG A 135 9.10 0.62 -7.46
C ARG A 135 8.87 -0.90 -7.48
N VAL A 136 8.54 -1.51 -6.34
CA VAL A 136 8.25 -2.95 -6.24
C VAL A 136 7.07 -3.32 -7.15
N VAL A 137 5.97 -2.58 -7.05
CA VAL A 137 4.75 -2.88 -7.81
C VAL A 137 4.82 -2.45 -9.28
N ASP A 138 5.64 -1.48 -9.63
CA ASP A 138 5.78 -1.02 -11.01
C ASP A 138 6.82 -1.80 -11.80
N THR A 139 7.91 -2.25 -11.15
CA THR A 139 9.09 -2.75 -11.86
C THR A 139 9.70 -4.04 -11.30
N LEU A 140 9.68 -4.30 -9.99
CA LEU A 140 10.47 -5.43 -9.46
C LEU A 140 9.72 -6.76 -9.48
N GLU A 141 8.41 -6.72 -9.19
CA GLU A 141 7.58 -7.91 -9.21
C GLU A 141 7.44 -8.50 -10.63
N ARG A 142 7.12 -9.80 -10.70
CA ARG A 142 6.92 -10.52 -11.97
C ARG A 142 8.10 -10.41 -12.96
N GLU A 143 9.32 -10.49 -12.43
CA GLU A 143 10.57 -10.51 -13.21
C GLU A 143 10.75 -9.25 -14.06
N GLY A 144 10.67 -8.07 -13.43
CA GLY A 144 10.87 -6.80 -14.16
C GLY A 144 9.59 -6.17 -14.72
N ARG A 145 8.47 -6.91 -14.71
CA ARG A 145 7.23 -6.45 -15.36
C ARG A 145 6.33 -5.62 -14.44
N GLY A 146 6.45 -5.74 -13.13
CA GLY A 146 5.52 -5.16 -12.17
C GLY A 146 4.11 -5.78 -12.21
N LEU A 147 3.26 -5.33 -11.31
CA LEU A 147 1.88 -5.78 -11.11
C LEU A 147 0.87 -5.06 -12.03
N ASN A 148 1.24 -3.95 -12.66
CA ASN A 148 0.36 -3.11 -13.47
C ASN A 148 -0.87 -2.60 -12.70
N LEU A 149 -0.69 -2.08 -11.49
CA LEU A 149 -1.80 -1.59 -10.66
C LEU A 149 -2.44 -0.34 -11.27
N THR A 150 -3.67 -0.03 -10.87
CA THR A 150 -4.37 1.21 -11.21
C THR A 150 -3.64 2.42 -10.65
N LEU A 151 -3.81 3.58 -11.30
CA LEU A 151 -3.15 4.82 -10.85
C LEU A 151 -3.56 5.22 -9.43
N ALA A 152 -4.83 5.02 -9.05
CA ALA A 152 -5.32 5.34 -7.71
C ALA A 152 -4.64 4.49 -6.62
N VAL A 153 -4.42 3.19 -6.87
CA VAL A 153 -3.69 2.32 -5.93
C VAL A 153 -2.22 2.73 -5.84
N ARG A 154 -1.57 3.04 -6.98
CA ARG A 154 -0.17 3.50 -7.02
C ARG A 154 0.02 4.80 -6.22
N ASP A 155 -0.88 5.76 -6.44
CA ASP A 155 -0.92 7.04 -5.73
C ASP A 155 -1.08 6.85 -4.21
N GLY A 156 -2.04 6.03 -3.79
CA GLY A 156 -2.21 5.71 -2.38
C GLY A 156 -0.98 5.01 -1.76
N ILE A 157 -0.35 4.08 -2.49
CA ILE A 157 0.87 3.38 -2.03
C ILE A 157 2.02 4.35 -1.83
N VAL A 158 2.28 5.27 -2.75
CA VAL A 158 3.40 6.21 -2.59
C VAL A 158 3.09 7.31 -1.59
N GLY A 159 1.84 7.75 -1.51
CA GLY A 159 1.38 8.86 -0.65
C GLY A 159 1.05 8.48 0.79
N HIS A 160 1.13 7.20 1.19
CA HIS A 160 0.77 6.79 2.56
C HIS A 160 1.70 7.38 3.63
N SER A 161 2.97 7.65 3.30
CA SER A 161 3.96 8.08 4.28
C SER A 161 3.84 9.57 4.59
N GLY A 162 3.97 9.96 5.87
CA GLY A 162 3.98 11.37 6.28
C GLY A 162 5.03 12.26 5.59
N ARG A 163 6.07 11.67 4.98
CA ARG A 163 7.13 12.36 4.21
C ARG A 163 6.80 12.52 2.71
N ALA A 164 5.75 11.86 2.23
CA ALA A 164 5.29 11.94 0.85
C ALA A 164 4.22 13.02 0.67
N ALA A 165 4.00 13.42 -0.59
CA ALA A 165 2.83 14.20 -0.98
C ALA A 165 1.54 13.49 -0.56
N GLU A 166 0.48 14.25 -0.29
CA GLU A 166 -0.80 13.68 0.09
C GLU A 166 -1.41 12.87 -1.06
N PRO A 167 -2.01 11.70 -0.77
CA PRO A 167 -2.77 10.95 -1.77
C PRO A 167 -3.91 11.80 -2.34
N SER A 168 -4.15 11.68 -3.64
CA SER A 168 -5.21 12.39 -4.36
C SER A 168 -6.62 11.93 -3.97
N THR A 169 -6.75 10.74 -3.37
CA THR A 169 -8.03 10.13 -3.02
C THR A 169 -8.29 10.17 -1.52
N PRO A 170 -9.55 10.37 -1.07
CA PRO A 170 -9.89 10.22 0.35
C PRO A 170 -9.54 8.84 0.91
N GLU A 171 -9.66 7.80 0.07
CA GLU A 171 -9.25 6.43 0.41
C GLU A 171 -7.75 6.34 0.76
N GLY A 172 -6.87 6.94 -0.05
CA GLY A 172 -5.45 7.03 0.26
C GLY A 172 -5.19 7.87 1.52
N GLY A 173 -5.92 8.97 1.70
CA GLY A 173 -5.85 9.81 2.90
C GLY A 173 -6.18 9.05 4.18
N ILE A 174 -7.16 8.14 4.14
CA ILE A 174 -7.47 7.26 5.28
C ILE A 174 -6.31 6.33 5.59
N VAL A 175 -5.73 5.67 4.58
CA VAL A 175 -4.59 4.75 4.82
C VAL A 175 -3.41 5.52 5.42
N ARG A 176 -3.08 6.71 4.89
CA ARG A 176 -2.06 7.60 5.45
C ARG A 176 -2.31 7.94 6.92
N LEU A 177 -3.54 8.31 7.26
CA LEU A 177 -3.88 8.69 8.64
C LEU A 177 -3.82 7.48 9.59
N VAL A 178 -4.39 6.35 9.18
CA VAL A 178 -4.45 5.14 10.00
C VAL A 178 -3.06 4.53 10.19
N ASP A 179 -2.22 4.49 9.15
CA ASP A 179 -0.84 4.01 9.25
C ASP A 179 -0.04 4.82 10.29
N ARG A 180 -0.18 6.15 10.26
CA ARG A 180 0.42 7.04 11.26
C ARG A 180 -0.08 6.76 12.68
N ILE A 181 -1.36 6.44 12.87
CA ILE A 181 -1.92 6.10 14.19
C ILE A 181 -1.43 4.73 14.65
N ALA A 182 -1.42 3.74 13.77
CA ALA A 182 -0.96 2.38 14.05
C ALA A 182 0.53 2.33 14.39
N TYR A 183 1.32 3.30 13.92
CA TYR A 183 2.72 3.44 14.30
C TYR A 183 2.93 3.96 15.75
N ILE A 184 1.95 4.64 16.34
CA ILE A 184 2.06 5.23 17.68
C ILE A 184 1.61 4.24 18.78
N ASN A 185 0.79 3.25 18.44
CA ASN A 185 0.23 2.25 19.36
C ASN A 185 1.07 0.97 19.45
#